data_AF-A0A973GAV8-F1
#
_entry.id   AF-A0A973GAV8-F1
#
_cell.length_a   1.000
_cell.length_b   1.000
_cell.length_c   1.000
_cell.angle_alpha   90.00
_cell.angle_beta   90.00
_cell.angle_gamma   90.00
#
_symmetry.space_group_name_H-M   'P 1'
#
loop_
_entity.id
_entity.type
_entity.pdbx_description
1 polymer ?
#
loop_
_entity_poly.entity_id
_entity_poly.type
_entity_poly.pdbx_seq_one_letter_code
_entity_poly.pdbx_strand_id
1 'polypeptide(L)'
;LLAASIALGEEEQQAIRAAVKWRNNITHYEVDLVADEVRENYLLIFEFLDSFHGEQFGGSLSEHIPDEHIQTAADLTEQFKREFIDFRGRTMHRAWVRKLVAAQRVPKLFLDGVAYERRAWGSELYWEQEYSNGFVPLPYCRDCAARVGELHGPGCCVEECPRENGQLFGCECDWEPSELWALDDDEWDEDAVDPTLNDADSSASSDT
;
A
#
# COMPACT_ATOMS: atom_id res chain seq x y z
N LEU A 1 3.00 44.93 11.68
CA LEU A 1 2.50 43.60 12.09
C LEU A 1 3.71 42.69 12.13
N LEU A 2 4.08 42.27 13.35
CA LEU A 2 5.22 41.40 13.61
C LEU A 2 5.04 40.10 12.81
N ALA A 3 5.99 39.81 11.93
CA ALA A 3 6.12 38.50 11.31
C ALA A 3 6.41 37.51 12.44
N ALA A 4 5.42 36.71 12.82
CA ALA A 4 5.66 35.52 13.63
C ALA A 4 6.56 34.62 12.77
N SER A 5 7.85 34.56 13.12
CA SER A 5 8.80 33.63 12.51
C SER A 5 8.49 32.23 13.03
N ILE A 6 7.43 31.63 12.49
CA ILE A 6 7.07 30.24 12.75
C ILE A 6 8.15 29.39 12.09
N ALA A 7 8.89 28.65 12.90
CA ALA A 7 9.91 27.74 12.41
C ALA A 7 9.21 26.46 11.96
N LEU A 8 9.24 26.18 10.66
CA LEU A 8 8.67 24.97 10.06
C LEU A 8 9.78 23.92 9.87
N GLY A 9 9.54 22.71 10.36
CA GLY A 9 10.38 21.53 10.14
C GLY A 9 10.41 21.07 8.68
N GLU A 10 11.31 20.14 8.35
CA GLU A 10 11.49 19.65 6.98
C GLU A 10 10.25 18.93 6.44
N GLU A 11 9.58 18.13 7.27
CA GLU A 11 8.34 17.42 6.91
C GLU A 11 7.19 18.40 6.62
N GLU A 12 7.02 19.43 7.44
CA GLU A 12 6.01 20.48 7.25
C GLU A 12 6.26 21.27 5.96
N GLN A 13 7.52 21.61 5.67
CA GLN A 13 7.89 22.26 4.41
C GLN A 13 7.63 21.38 3.20
N GLN A 14 7.77 20.06 3.33
CA GLN A 14 7.43 19.11 2.28
C GLN A 14 5.92 19.03 2.05
N ALA A 15 5.11 18.95 3.12
CA ALA A 15 3.66 18.98 3.05
C ALA A 15 3.12 20.26 2.40
N ILE A 16 3.64 21.43 2.78
CA ILE A 16 3.24 22.72 2.19
C ILE A 16 3.59 22.78 0.70
N ARG A 17 4.78 22.31 0.30
CA ARG A 17 5.17 22.27 -1.12
C ARG A 17 4.27 21.34 -1.93
N ALA A 18 3.91 20.18 -1.38
CA ALA A 18 2.95 19.27 -2.00
C ALA A 18 1.57 19.94 -2.16
N ALA A 19 1.05 20.58 -1.11
CA ALA A 19 -0.23 21.28 -1.14
C ALA A 19 -0.26 22.42 -2.18
N VAL A 20 0.80 23.21 -2.29
CA VAL A 20 0.92 24.29 -3.29
C VAL A 20 0.95 23.73 -4.71
N LYS A 21 1.68 22.63 -4.94
CA LYS A 21 1.72 21.94 -6.23
C LYS A 21 0.33 21.44 -6.62
N TRP A 22 -0.37 20.76 -5.72
CA TRP A 22 -1.72 20.23 -5.95
C TRP A 22 -2.74 21.32 -6.23
N ARG A 23 -2.74 22.40 -5.43
CA ARG A 23 -3.60 23.56 -5.69
C ARG A 23 -3.40 24.09 -7.10
N ASN A 24 -2.16 24.27 -7.53
CA ASN A 24 -1.85 24.78 -8.87
C ASN A 24 -2.36 23.82 -9.95
N ASN A 25 -2.09 22.52 -9.81
CA ASN A 25 -2.50 21.50 -10.76
C ASN A 25 -4.04 21.44 -10.91
N ILE A 26 -4.78 21.42 -9.79
CA ILE A 26 -6.25 21.44 -9.76
C ILE A 26 -6.79 22.72 -10.40
N THR A 27 -6.22 23.88 -10.06
CA THR A 27 -6.66 25.18 -10.60
C THR A 27 -6.44 25.29 -12.11
N HIS A 28 -5.39 24.66 -12.63
CA HIS A 28 -5.04 24.68 -14.04
C HIS A 28 -5.70 23.56 -14.87
N TYR A 29 -6.54 22.71 -14.27
CA TYR A 29 -7.14 21.53 -14.92
C TYR A 29 -6.09 20.62 -15.59
N GLU A 30 -4.85 20.63 -15.09
CA GLU A 30 -3.72 19.82 -15.59
C GLU A 30 -3.62 18.50 -14.81
N VAL A 31 -4.75 17.84 -14.56
CA VAL A 31 -4.74 16.60 -13.77
C VAL A 31 -5.76 15.62 -14.30
N ASP A 32 -5.27 14.49 -14.81
CA ASP A 32 -5.99 13.22 -14.68
C ASP A 32 -5.93 12.88 -13.18
N LEU A 33 -6.92 13.37 -12.43
CA LEU A 33 -7.00 13.14 -10.99
C LEU A 33 -7.29 11.66 -10.74
N VAL A 34 -6.26 10.89 -10.41
CA VAL A 34 -6.45 9.56 -9.83
C VAL A 34 -7.10 9.76 -8.47
N ALA A 35 -8.32 9.23 -8.28
CA ALA A 35 -9.16 9.53 -7.13
C ALA A 35 -8.46 9.20 -5.80
N ASP A 36 -7.64 8.15 -5.77
CA ASP A 36 -6.86 7.75 -4.59
C ASP A 36 -5.76 8.75 -4.25
N GLU A 37 -5.04 9.27 -5.24
CA GLU A 37 -4.04 10.32 -4.99
C GLU A 37 -4.70 11.55 -4.37
N VAL A 38 -5.90 11.93 -4.82
CA VAL A 38 -6.63 13.06 -4.23
C VAL A 38 -7.04 12.78 -2.79
N ARG A 39 -7.50 11.56 -2.48
CA ARG A 39 -7.88 11.14 -1.13
C ARG A 39 -6.67 11.12 -0.18
N GLU A 40 -5.53 10.57 -0.61
CA GLU A 40 -4.28 10.56 0.16
C GLU A 40 -3.79 11.98 0.44
N ASN A 41 -3.76 12.84 -0.58
CA ASN A 41 -3.32 14.22 -0.41
C ASN A 41 -4.28 15.03 0.48
N TYR A 42 -5.59 14.76 0.42
CA TYR A 42 -6.55 15.36 1.33
C TYR A 42 -6.23 14.99 2.78
N LEU A 43 -6.02 13.71 3.09
CA LEU A 43 -5.67 13.25 4.43
C LEU A 43 -4.35 13.85 4.92
N LEU A 44 -3.32 13.87 4.07
CA LEU A 44 -2.00 14.43 4.42
C LEU A 44 -2.08 15.93 4.73
N ILE A 45 -2.84 16.69 3.94
CA ILE A 45 -3.05 18.11 4.20
C ILE A 45 -3.89 18.31 5.47
N PHE A 46 -4.92 17.50 5.68
CA PHE A 46 -5.78 17.60 6.86
C PHE A 46 -5.00 17.32 8.15
N GLU A 47 -4.21 16.24 8.19
CA GLU A 47 -3.36 15.89 9.33
C GLU A 47 -2.33 16.99 9.61
N PHE A 48 -1.68 17.52 8.57
CA PHE A 48 -0.77 18.66 8.72
C PHE A 48 -1.48 19.87 9.34
N LEU A 49 -2.66 20.24 8.83
CA LEU A 49 -3.41 21.39 9.33
C LEU A 49 -3.86 21.19 10.77
N ASP A 50 -4.31 19.99 11.16
CA ASP A 50 -4.75 19.71 12.53
C ASP A 50 -3.58 19.77 13.51
N SER A 51 -2.45 19.14 13.17
CA SER A 51 -1.21 19.21 13.96
C SER A 51 -0.71 20.65 14.10
N PHE A 52 -0.56 21.36 12.97
CA PHE A 52 -0.10 22.74 12.95
C PHE A 52 -1.01 23.65 13.78
N HIS A 53 -2.33 23.45 13.70
CA HIS A 53 -3.28 24.22 14.47
C HIS A 53 -3.10 23.99 15.98
N GLY A 54 -3.02 22.72 16.39
CA GLY A 54 -2.82 22.33 17.78
C GLY A 54 -1.53 22.91 18.36
N GLU A 55 -0.44 22.92 17.59
CA GLU A 55 0.85 23.43 18.04
C GLU A 55 0.93 24.96 18.08
N GLN A 56 0.40 25.64 17.06
CA GLN A 56 0.61 27.08 16.89
C GLN A 56 -0.50 27.93 17.53
N PHE A 57 -1.72 27.41 17.60
CA PHE A 57 -2.88 28.15 18.09
C PHE A 57 -3.53 27.51 19.32
N GLY A 58 -3.28 26.23 19.57
CA GLY A 58 -3.90 25.46 20.64
C GLY A 58 -5.36 25.08 20.30
N GLY A 59 -5.85 24.00 20.91
CA GLY A 59 -7.15 23.42 20.56
C GLY A 59 -7.10 22.62 19.25
N SER A 60 -8.22 21.99 18.86
CA SER A 60 -8.27 21.18 17.62
C SER A 60 -8.73 22.01 16.43
N LEU A 61 -8.21 21.70 15.24
CA LEU A 61 -8.69 22.30 13.99
C LEU A 61 -10.19 22.06 13.79
N SER A 62 -10.73 20.97 14.34
CA SER A 62 -12.15 20.62 14.28
C SER A 62 -13.08 21.72 14.81
N GLU A 63 -12.59 22.60 15.69
CA GLU A 63 -13.39 23.71 16.23
C GLU A 63 -13.52 24.89 15.24
N HIS A 64 -12.74 24.89 14.17
CA HIS A 64 -12.55 26.02 13.27
C HIS A 64 -12.88 25.72 11.81
N ILE A 65 -13.25 24.49 11.49
CA ILE A 65 -13.62 24.06 10.13
C ILE A 65 -15.04 23.48 10.13
N PRO A 66 -15.75 23.54 9.00
CA PRO A 66 -17.04 22.87 8.83
C PRO A 66 -17.01 21.36 9.18
N ASP A 67 -18.07 20.88 9.83
CA ASP A 67 -18.24 19.48 10.22
C ASP A 67 -18.10 18.50 9.04
N GLU A 68 -18.48 18.92 7.83
CA GLU A 68 -18.35 18.13 6.60
C GLU A 68 -16.90 17.72 6.30
N HIS A 69 -15.92 18.59 6.59
CA HIS A 69 -14.51 18.29 6.32
C HIS A 69 -13.93 17.34 7.37
N ILE A 70 -14.39 17.47 8.62
CA ILE A 70 -14.04 16.56 9.72
C ILE A 70 -14.58 15.18 9.42
N GLN A 71 -15.86 15.09 9.04
CA GLN A 71 -16.50 13.84 8.67
C GLN A 71 -15.81 13.20 7.45
N THR A 72 -15.51 13.98 6.42
CA THR A 72 -14.78 13.49 5.23
C THR A 72 -13.40 12.92 5.63
N ALA A 73 -12.64 13.60 6.48
CA ALA A 73 -11.34 13.11 6.94
C ALA A 73 -11.48 11.83 7.76
N ALA A 74 -12.49 11.74 8.63
CA ALA A 74 -12.77 10.56 9.42
C ALA A 74 -13.16 9.35 8.54
N ASP A 75 -14.06 9.56 7.58
CA ASP A 75 -14.53 8.51 6.66
C ASP A 75 -13.39 8.00 5.77
N LEU A 76 -12.58 8.91 5.21
CA LEU A 76 -11.39 8.53 4.44
C LEU A 76 -10.38 7.79 5.31
N THR A 77 -10.11 8.26 6.53
CA THR A 77 -9.20 7.57 7.46
C THR A 77 -9.69 6.16 7.78
N GLU A 78 -10.99 5.99 8.00
CA GLU A 78 -11.60 4.69 8.27
C GLU A 78 -11.56 3.78 7.03
N GLN A 79 -11.80 4.33 5.84
CA GLN A 79 -11.66 3.60 4.58
C GLN A 79 -10.22 3.10 4.39
N PHE A 80 -9.22 3.98 4.53
CA PHE A 80 -7.80 3.61 4.49
C PHE A 80 -7.50 2.53 5.53
N LYS A 81 -7.95 2.67 6.78
CA LYS A 81 -7.75 1.63 7.81
C LYS A 81 -8.35 0.28 7.43
N ARG A 82 -9.48 0.24 6.72
CA ARG A 82 -10.08 -1.02 6.22
C ARG A 82 -9.30 -1.63 5.06
N GLU A 83 -8.54 -0.81 4.33
CA GLU A 83 -7.67 -1.25 3.25
C GLU A 83 -6.39 -1.90 3.76
N PHE A 84 -5.94 -1.56 4.96
CA PHE A 84 -4.80 -2.20 5.61
C PHE A 84 -5.23 -3.27 6.62
N ILE A 85 -4.49 -4.38 6.67
CA ILE A 85 -4.74 -5.46 7.62
C ILE A 85 -3.44 -5.91 8.27
N ASP A 86 -3.51 -6.39 9.50
CA ASP A 86 -2.40 -7.07 10.13
C ASP A 86 -2.28 -8.49 9.59
N PHE A 87 -1.22 -8.74 8.82
CA PHE A 87 -0.92 -10.03 8.24
C PHE A 87 0.49 -10.45 8.65
N ARG A 88 0.60 -11.58 9.37
CA ARG A 88 1.88 -12.16 9.81
C ARG A 88 2.76 -11.18 10.61
N GLY A 89 2.13 -10.37 11.45
CA GLY A 89 2.80 -9.41 12.32
C GLY A 89 3.24 -8.12 11.61
N ARG A 90 2.69 -7.83 10.44
CA ARG A 90 2.94 -6.59 9.67
C ARG A 90 1.63 -6.03 9.15
N THR A 91 1.49 -4.72 9.17
CA THR A 91 0.37 -4.03 8.53
C THR A 91 0.63 -3.97 7.02
N MET A 92 -0.29 -4.49 6.22
CA MET A 92 -0.17 -4.57 4.75
C MET A 92 -1.49 -4.21 4.08
N HIS A 93 -1.44 -3.68 2.86
CA HIS A 93 -2.63 -3.48 2.05
C HIS A 93 -3.30 -4.83 1.75
N ARG A 94 -4.62 -4.91 1.90
CA ARG A 94 -5.39 -6.16 1.80
C ARG A 94 -5.28 -6.81 0.43
N ALA A 95 -5.15 -6.00 -0.64
CA ALA A 95 -4.97 -6.52 -1.99
C ALA A 95 -3.63 -7.29 -2.09
N TRP A 96 -2.58 -6.83 -1.43
CA TRP A 96 -1.29 -7.52 -1.42
C TRP A 96 -1.39 -8.93 -0.86
N VAL A 97 -2.15 -9.12 0.23
CA VAL A 97 -2.36 -10.44 0.82
C VAL A 97 -3.12 -11.36 -0.14
N ARG A 98 -4.11 -10.84 -0.88
CA ARG A 98 -4.80 -11.60 -1.93
C ARG A 98 -3.85 -12.01 -3.04
N LYS A 99 -2.99 -11.10 -3.52
CA LYS A 99 -1.98 -11.37 -4.53
C LYS A 99 -0.99 -12.44 -4.08
N LEU A 100 -0.49 -12.36 -2.84
CA LEU A 100 0.41 -13.37 -2.28
C LEU A 100 -0.22 -14.76 -2.23
N VAL A 101 -1.50 -14.84 -1.81
CA VAL A 101 -2.25 -16.11 -1.77
C VAL A 101 -2.47 -16.66 -3.18
N ALA A 102 -2.83 -15.81 -4.14
CA ALA A 102 -3.03 -16.20 -5.53
C ALA A 102 -1.72 -16.67 -6.17
N ALA A 103 -0.60 -16.01 -5.89
CA ALA A 103 0.73 -16.36 -6.39
C ALA A 103 1.16 -17.80 -6.03
N GLN A 104 0.63 -18.37 -4.94
CA GLN A 104 0.90 -19.77 -4.56
C GLN A 104 0.36 -20.78 -5.58
N ARG A 105 -0.60 -20.38 -6.43
CA ARG A 105 -1.20 -21.22 -7.46
C ARG A 105 -0.40 -21.22 -8.76
N VAL A 106 0.61 -20.36 -8.88
CA VAL A 106 1.45 -20.19 -10.06
C VAL A 106 2.87 -20.63 -9.73
N PRO A 107 3.17 -21.94 -9.68
CA PRO A 107 4.49 -22.45 -9.30
C PRO A 107 5.54 -22.32 -10.39
N LYS A 108 5.13 -22.01 -11.62
CA LYS A 108 5.99 -22.05 -12.80
C LYS A 108 5.91 -20.77 -13.59
N LEU A 109 7.05 -20.39 -14.16
CA LEU A 109 7.15 -19.39 -15.22
C LEU A 109 7.57 -20.08 -16.52
N PHE A 110 7.22 -19.49 -17.65
CA PHE A 110 7.51 -20.06 -18.97
C PHE A 110 8.38 -19.10 -19.78
N LEU A 111 9.43 -19.63 -20.40
CA LEU A 111 10.30 -18.90 -21.30
C LEU A 111 10.58 -19.79 -22.51
N ASP A 112 10.23 -19.31 -23.71
CA ASP A 112 10.36 -20.05 -24.97
C ASP A 112 9.72 -21.46 -24.91
N GLY A 113 8.55 -21.58 -24.26
CA GLY A 113 7.84 -22.83 -24.04
C GLY A 113 8.44 -23.76 -22.98
N VAL A 114 9.53 -23.36 -22.32
CA VAL A 114 10.18 -24.12 -21.25
C VAL A 114 9.66 -23.67 -19.89
N ALA A 115 9.21 -24.63 -19.07
CA ALA A 115 8.74 -24.37 -17.72
C ALA A 115 9.89 -24.31 -16.71
N TYR A 116 9.91 -23.26 -15.90
CA TYR A 116 10.85 -23.04 -14.80
C TYR A 116 10.10 -22.98 -13.48
N GLU A 117 10.50 -23.81 -12.51
CA GLU A 117 9.93 -23.79 -11.15
C GLU A 117 10.37 -22.52 -10.42
N ARG A 118 9.41 -21.77 -9.89
CA ARG A 118 9.70 -20.61 -9.03
C ARG A 118 10.32 -21.05 -7.72
N ARG A 119 11.18 -20.20 -7.16
CA ARG A 119 11.85 -20.47 -5.89
C ARG A 119 11.05 -19.89 -4.74
N ALA A 120 10.78 -20.74 -3.76
CA ALA A 120 10.08 -20.35 -2.55
C ALA A 120 11.03 -19.61 -1.57
N TRP A 121 10.48 -18.78 -0.70
CA TRP A 121 11.23 -18.11 0.35
C TRP A 121 11.97 -19.12 1.24
N GLY A 122 13.27 -18.90 1.43
CA GLY A 122 14.16 -19.79 2.18
C GLY A 122 14.72 -20.96 1.38
N SER A 123 14.41 -21.06 0.08
CA SER A 123 14.94 -22.09 -0.84
C SER A 123 15.70 -21.51 -2.04
N GLU A 124 15.90 -20.19 -2.07
CA GLU A 124 16.72 -19.50 -3.05
C GLU A 124 18.21 -19.90 -2.92
N LEU A 125 18.98 -19.84 -4.02
CA LEU A 125 20.40 -20.21 -3.99
C LEU A 125 21.21 -19.36 -3.01
N TYR A 126 20.81 -18.11 -2.82
CA TYR A 126 21.37 -17.26 -1.78
C TYR A 126 21.43 -17.98 -0.42
N TRP A 127 20.36 -18.68 -0.03
CA TRP A 127 20.30 -19.38 1.25
C TRP A 127 21.17 -20.62 1.32
N GLU A 128 21.44 -21.32 0.21
CA GLU A 128 22.33 -22.49 0.23
C GLU A 128 23.73 -22.15 0.77
N GLN A 129 24.23 -20.95 0.41
CA GLN A 129 25.50 -20.43 0.92
C GLN A 129 25.38 -20.00 2.38
N GLU A 130 24.30 -19.29 2.73
CA GLU A 130 24.08 -18.76 4.08
C GLU A 130 23.84 -19.86 5.13
N TYR A 131 23.15 -20.94 4.77
CA TYR A 131 22.97 -22.11 5.62
C TYR A 131 24.31 -22.73 6.01
N SER A 132 25.26 -22.78 5.07
CA SER A 132 26.62 -23.28 5.33
C SER A 132 27.38 -22.40 6.32
N ASN A 133 27.01 -21.12 6.43
CA ASN A 133 27.53 -20.16 7.40
C ASN A 133 26.72 -20.11 8.72
N GLY A 134 25.69 -20.97 8.87
CA GLY A 134 24.85 -21.04 10.05
C GLY A 134 23.72 -20.01 10.12
N PHE A 135 23.49 -19.26 9.05
CA PHE A 135 22.36 -18.35 8.94
C PHE A 135 21.11 -19.08 8.48
N VAL A 136 19.95 -18.63 8.93
CA VAL A 136 18.64 -19.16 8.53
C VAL A 136 17.74 -18.00 8.09
N PRO A 137 16.84 -18.21 7.12
CA PRO A 137 15.89 -17.18 6.72
C PRO A 137 14.97 -16.82 7.89
N LEU A 138 14.54 -15.55 7.90
CA LEU A 138 13.44 -15.14 8.76
C LEU A 138 12.19 -15.96 8.44
N PRO A 139 11.28 -16.18 9.41
CA PRO A 139 10.06 -16.95 9.17
C PRO A 139 9.21 -16.44 8.00
N TYR A 140 9.32 -15.14 7.71
CA TYR A 140 8.62 -14.46 6.61
C TYR A 140 9.58 -13.57 5.82
N CYS A 141 9.40 -13.53 4.51
CA CYS A 141 10.10 -12.61 3.62
C CYS A 141 9.85 -11.17 4.07
N ARG A 142 10.91 -10.36 4.08
CA ARG A 142 10.83 -8.97 4.57
C ARG A 142 9.99 -8.06 3.68
N ASP A 143 9.81 -8.44 2.42
CA ASP A 143 9.23 -7.62 1.37
C ASP A 143 7.78 -8.03 1.12
N CYS A 144 7.57 -9.28 0.73
CA CYS A 144 6.23 -9.77 0.38
C CYS A 144 5.49 -10.52 1.50
N ALA A 145 6.14 -10.76 2.65
CA ALA A 145 5.62 -11.55 3.76
C ALA A 145 5.34 -13.05 3.48
N ALA A 146 5.83 -13.60 2.36
CA ALA A 146 5.83 -15.06 2.10
C ALA A 146 6.49 -15.82 3.25
N ARG A 147 5.88 -16.92 3.71
CA ARG A 147 6.45 -17.77 4.75
C ARG A 147 7.55 -18.65 4.16
N VAL A 148 8.50 -19.10 4.98
CA VAL A 148 9.50 -20.09 4.52
C VAL A 148 8.78 -21.29 3.87
N GLY A 149 9.15 -21.58 2.62
CA GLY A 149 8.52 -22.62 1.80
C GLY A 149 7.34 -22.16 0.92
N GLU A 150 6.88 -20.92 1.05
CA GLU A 150 5.87 -20.33 0.15
C GLU A 150 6.55 -19.56 -0.99
N LEU A 151 5.86 -19.48 -2.14
CA LEU A 151 6.26 -18.63 -3.25
C LEU A 151 6.10 -17.16 -2.88
N HIS A 152 6.90 -16.29 -3.51
CA HIS A 152 6.78 -14.85 -3.31
C HIS A 152 5.52 -14.30 -4.00
N GLY A 153 5.09 -13.12 -3.55
CA GLY A 153 4.08 -12.33 -4.26
C GLY A 153 4.67 -11.69 -5.53
N PRO A 154 3.81 -11.30 -6.50
CA PRO A 154 4.27 -10.62 -7.71
C PRO A 154 5.02 -9.33 -7.37
N GLY A 155 6.09 -9.03 -8.11
CA GLY A 155 6.91 -7.84 -7.89
C GLY A 155 7.83 -7.87 -6.67
N CYS A 156 7.93 -8.99 -5.93
CA CYS A 156 8.81 -9.07 -4.78
C CYS A 156 10.29 -8.88 -5.18
N CYS A 157 10.97 -7.93 -4.54
CA CYS A 157 12.37 -7.62 -4.80
C CYS A 157 13.36 -8.65 -4.19
N VAL A 158 12.84 -9.70 -3.56
CA VAL A 158 13.66 -10.78 -2.99
C VAL A 158 13.50 -12.08 -3.78
N GLU A 159 12.46 -12.19 -4.61
CA GLU A 159 12.25 -13.39 -5.41
C GLU A 159 13.41 -13.62 -6.39
N GLU A 160 13.93 -14.84 -6.42
CA GLU A 160 15.04 -15.24 -7.27
C GLU A 160 14.52 -15.77 -8.62
N CYS A 161 15.05 -15.22 -9.71
CA CYS A 161 14.80 -15.66 -11.07
C CYS A 161 15.21 -17.13 -11.24
N PRO A 162 14.29 -18.02 -11.65
CA PRO A 162 14.60 -19.45 -11.71
C PRO A 162 15.53 -19.84 -12.87
N ARG A 163 15.81 -18.93 -13.81
CA ARG A 163 16.76 -19.14 -14.91
C ARG A 163 18.15 -18.60 -14.59
N GLU A 164 18.22 -17.34 -14.15
CA GLU A 164 19.49 -16.60 -14.00
C GLU A 164 19.99 -16.58 -12.56
N ASN A 165 19.15 -16.95 -11.59
CA ASN A 165 19.40 -16.90 -10.15
C ASN A 165 19.74 -15.49 -9.61
N GLY A 166 19.43 -14.44 -10.38
CA GLY A 166 19.38 -13.06 -9.92
C GLY A 166 18.00 -12.69 -9.38
N GLN A 167 17.73 -11.41 -9.15
CA GLN A 167 16.40 -10.93 -8.74
C GLN A 167 15.40 -11.09 -9.91
N LEU A 168 14.25 -11.72 -9.69
CA LEU A 168 13.22 -11.94 -10.72
C LEU A 168 12.66 -10.62 -11.26
N PHE A 169 12.31 -9.69 -10.36
CA PHE A 169 11.77 -8.37 -10.74
C PHE A 169 12.70 -7.55 -11.64
N GLY A 170 14.02 -7.75 -11.52
CA GLY A 170 15.04 -7.02 -12.28
C GLY A 170 15.73 -7.85 -13.37
N CYS A 171 15.25 -9.06 -13.68
CA CYS A 171 15.90 -9.91 -14.69
C CYS A 171 15.53 -9.50 -16.12
N GLU A 172 16.40 -9.84 -17.09
CA GLU A 172 16.18 -9.57 -18.52
C GLU A 172 15.46 -10.73 -19.24
N CYS A 173 14.94 -11.70 -18.50
CA CYS A 173 14.19 -12.81 -19.07
C CYS A 173 12.83 -12.34 -19.59
N ASP A 174 12.57 -12.59 -20.87
CA ASP A 174 11.29 -12.31 -21.52
C ASP A 174 10.26 -13.40 -21.17
N TRP A 175 9.84 -13.44 -19.91
CA TRP A 175 8.88 -14.43 -19.42
C TRP A 175 7.55 -14.29 -20.18
N GLU A 176 7.01 -15.44 -20.59
CA GLU A 176 5.67 -15.48 -21.19
C GLU A 176 4.62 -14.92 -20.21
N PRO A 177 3.52 -14.36 -20.74
CA PRO A 177 2.39 -13.92 -19.92
C PRO A 177 1.95 -15.02 -18.96
N SER A 178 1.72 -14.64 -17.71
CA SER A 178 1.42 -15.56 -16.62
C SER A 178 0.31 -14.99 -15.76
N GLU A 179 -0.50 -15.86 -15.17
CA GLU A 179 -1.47 -15.49 -14.14
C GLU A 179 -0.80 -14.76 -12.97
N LEU A 180 0.52 -14.92 -12.76
CA LEU A 180 1.27 -14.17 -11.75
C LEU A 180 1.25 -12.65 -12.01
N TRP A 181 1.43 -12.25 -13.27
CA TRP A 181 1.52 -10.83 -13.67
C TRP A 181 0.13 -10.21 -13.84
N ALA A 182 -0.86 -11.02 -14.24
CA ALA A 182 -2.26 -10.60 -14.29
C ALA A 182 -2.84 -10.25 -12.90
N LEU A 183 -2.16 -10.62 -11.80
CA LEU A 183 -2.53 -10.16 -10.45
C LEU A 183 -2.15 -8.69 -10.20
N ASP A 184 -1.27 -8.10 -10.99
CA ASP A 184 -0.97 -6.68 -10.92
C ASP A 184 -1.90 -5.83 -11.79
N ASP A 185 -2.52 -6.45 -12.79
CA ASP A 185 -3.52 -5.86 -13.68
C ASP A 185 -4.93 -5.85 -13.08
N ASP A 186 -5.06 -5.84 -11.74
CA ASP A 186 -6.33 -5.49 -11.09
C ASP A 186 -6.65 -4.02 -11.46
N GLU A 187 -7.24 -3.84 -12.65
CA GLU A 187 -7.96 -2.65 -13.07
C GLU A 187 -8.95 -2.39 -11.94
N TRP A 188 -8.65 -1.36 -11.14
CA TRP A 188 -9.48 -0.93 -10.03
C TRP A 188 -10.81 -0.48 -10.63
N ASP A 189 -11.77 -1.40 -10.68
CA ASP A 189 -13.13 -1.11 -11.09
C ASP A 189 -13.76 -0.30 -9.95
N GLU A 190 -13.65 1.03 -10.03
CA GLU A 190 -14.14 2.01 -9.04
C GLU A 190 -15.64 1.80 -8.72
N ASP A 191 -16.37 1.08 -9.60
CA ASP A 191 -17.79 0.78 -9.51
C ASP A 191 -18.12 -0.54 -8.77
N ALA A 192 -17.13 -1.35 -8.37
CA ALA A 192 -17.36 -2.64 -7.71
C ALA A 192 -17.50 -2.56 -6.17
N VAL A 193 -17.71 -1.36 -5.62
CA VAL A 193 -18.12 -1.22 -4.20
C VAL A 193 -19.60 -1.56 -4.10
N ASP A 194 -19.92 -2.80 -3.73
CA ASP A 194 -21.28 -3.26 -3.49
C ASP A 194 -21.98 -2.37 -2.43
N PRO A 195 -22.99 -1.55 -2.83
CA PRO A 195 -23.66 -0.65 -1.91
C PRO A 195 -24.50 -1.38 -0.85
N THR A 196 -24.72 -2.69 -1.00
CA THR A 196 -25.54 -3.48 -0.07
C THR A 196 -24.81 -3.91 1.21
N LEU A 197 -23.50 -3.65 1.31
CA LEU A 197 -22.73 -3.92 2.52
C LEU A 197 -22.87 -2.83 3.62
N ASN A 198 -23.58 -1.73 3.36
CA ASN A 198 -23.80 -0.64 4.31
C ASN A 198 -25.07 -0.74 5.16
N ASP A 199 -25.96 -1.71 4.92
CA ASP A 199 -27.27 -1.77 5.60
C ASP A 199 -27.39 -2.86 6.70
N ALA A 200 -26.28 -3.43 7.15
CA ALA A 200 -26.30 -4.48 8.17
C ALA A 200 -25.86 -4.00 9.57
N ASP A 201 -26.36 -2.87 10.07
CA ASP A 201 -26.58 -2.72 11.52
C ASP A 201 -27.62 -1.64 11.85
N SER A 202 -28.90 -1.99 11.71
CA SER A 202 -30.02 -1.17 12.21
C SER A 202 -31.18 -2.07 12.64
N SER A 203 -30.93 -3.06 13.49
CA SER A 203 -32.00 -3.73 14.23
C SER A 203 -31.51 -4.57 15.41
N ALA A 204 -31.46 -3.95 16.60
CA ALA A 204 -31.77 -4.49 17.94
C ALA A 204 -31.14 -3.52 18.97
N SER A 205 -31.80 -2.99 19.99
CA SER A 205 -32.83 -3.56 20.85
C SER A 205 -33.52 -2.41 21.60
N SER A 206 -34.85 -2.29 21.43
CA SER A 206 -35.74 -1.76 22.44
C SER A 206 -36.44 -2.96 23.11
N ASP A 207 -36.57 -2.89 24.43
CA ASP A 207 -37.32 -3.78 25.34
C ASP A 207 -36.47 -4.75 26.17
N THR A 208 -36.06 -4.33 27.37
CA THR A 208 -36.74 -4.68 28.65
C THR A 208 -36.11 -3.97 29.85
#